data_AF-A0A1I3KTG9-F1
#
_entry.id   AF-A0A1I3KTG9-F1
#
_cell.length_a   1.000
_cell.length_b   1.000
_cell.length_c   1.000
_cell.angle_alpha   90.00
_cell.angle_beta   90.00
_cell.angle_gamma   90.00
#
_symmetry.space_group_name_H-M   'P 1'
#
loop_
_entity.id
_entity.type
_entity.pdbx_description
1 polymer ?
#
loop_
_entity_poly.entity_id
_entity_poly.type
_entity_poly.pdbx_seq_one_letter_code
_entity_poly.pdbx_strand_id
1 'polypeptide(L)'
;MDLETPADAWYVWLAVSLVSLAMAGIAIGLPSGPPPDADRAANAIERVSGIETYQATTSYEHDADTVKIDGKTVAMRNDHGTAHSSIAYGQVVPVMGHDRLENVTHGTKIEDEYATEIEAPGETGIGAFLEDVRTANEENSGAWQRTDGEIRATTVRTMPTPAVSASVTTEQLPGLQTDELVFEYETNRAVDFSFQATGADGMEADTATASESGTDTVTVEHTEIEGNTLRFPLTVEIWTTGTRVCQETIESDGAGETVELCDRDKGAIEIEADADERGYLERSQYGTEVYHVTLVDA
;
A
#
# COMPACT_ATOMS: atom_id res chain seq x y z
N MET A 1 -92.58 -12.28 0.69
CA MET A 1 -91.15 -12.53 0.89
C MET A 1 -90.56 -12.62 -0.51
N ASP A 2 -90.34 -11.45 -1.12
CA ASP A 2 -89.69 -11.38 -2.42
C ASP A 2 -88.21 -11.69 -2.20
N LEU A 3 -87.79 -12.86 -2.69
CA LEU A 3 -86.37 -13.19 -2.80
C LEU A 3 -85.84 -12.27 -3.88
N GLU A 4 -85.14 -11.22 -3.44
CA GLU A 4 -84.34 -10.37 -4.31
C GLU A 4 -83.55 -11.29 -5.26
N THR A 5 -83.74 -11.06 -6.56
CA THR A 5 -83.12 -11.78 -7.68
C THR A 5 -81.66 -12.15 -7.39
N PRO A 6 -81.15 -13.30 -7.87
CA PRO A 6 -79.72 -13.65 -7.77
C PRO A 6 -78.90 -12.76 -8.71
N ALA A 7 -78.87 -11.46 -8.43
CA ALA A 7 -78.01 -10.51 -9.11
C ALA A 7 -76.54 -10.81 -8.83
N ASP A 8 -76.21 -11.59 -7.80
CA ASP A 8 -74.89 -11.48 -7.19
C ASP A 8 -73.90 -12.61 -7.45
N ALA A 9 -74.30 -13.79 -7.93
CA ALA A 9 -73.38 -14.94 -7.92
C ALA A 9 -72.14 -14.75 -8.83
N TRP A 10 -72.31 -14.12 -9.99
CA TRP A 10 -71.22 -13.89 -10.95
C TRP A 10 -70.37 -12.66 -10.60
N TYR A 11 -70.97 -11.60 -10.07
CA TYR A 11 -70.25 -10.43 -9.56
C TYR A 11 -69.43 -10.79 -8.31
N VAL A 12 -69.99 -11.60 -7.40
CA VAL A 12 -69.26 -12.15 -6.26
C VAL A 12 -68.10 -13.03 -6.72
N TRP A 13 -68.31 -13.92 -7.70
CA TRP A 13 -67.23 -14.75 -8.23
C TRP A 13 -66.10 -13.93 -8.88
N LEU A 14 -66.44 -12.88 -9.64
CA LEU A 14 -65.47 -11.95 -10.21
C LEU A 14 -64.72 -11.17 -9.12
N ALA A 15 -65.43 -10.64 -8.12
CA ALA A 15 -64.83 -9.91 -7.01
C ALA A 15 -63.86 -10.80 -6.21
N VAL A 16 -64.27 -12.04 -5.89
CA VAL A 16 -63.42 -13.02 -5.21
C VAL A 16 -62.19 -13.39 -6.04
N SER A 17 -62.35 -13.54 -7.36
CA SER A 17 -61.22 -13.83 -8.26
C SER A 17 -60.21 -12.69 -8.30
N LEU A 18 -60.69 -11.43 -8.38
CA LEU A 18 -59.84 -10.24 -8.34
C LEU A 18 -59.11 -10.10 -7.00
N VAL A 19 -59.81 -10.31 -5.88
CA VAL A 19 -59.20 -10.30 -4.54
C VAL A 19 -58.17 -11.43 -4.39
N SER A 20 -58.44 -12.62 -4.92
CA SER A 20 -57.51 -13.76 -4.88
C SER A 20 -56.26 -13.49 -5.72
N LEU A 21 -56.41 -12.91 -6.92
CA LEU A 21 -55.30 -12.46 -7.75
C LEU A 21 -54.48 -11.36 -7.07
N ALA A 22 -55.14 -10.41 -6.41
CA ALA A 22 -54.47 -9.37 -5.63
C ALA A 22 -53.69 -9.96 -4.45
N MET A 23 -54.29 -10.87 -3.69
CA MET A 23 -53.60 -11.57 -2.58
C MET A 23 -52.46 -12.45 -3.07
N ALA A 24 -52.62 -13.16 -4.18
CA ALA A 24 -51.56 -13.95 -4.80
C ALA A 24 -50.41 -13.05 -5.28
N GLY A 25 -50.71 -11.90 -5.88
CA GLY A 25 -49.70 -10.90 -6.25
C GLY A 25 -48.92 -10.37 -5.05
N ILE A 26 -49.59 -10.11 -3.93
CA ILE A 26 -48.94 -9.73 -2.68
C ILE A 26 -48.05 -10.86 -2.15
N ALA A 27 -48.54 -12.10 -2.14
CA ALA A 27 -47.79 -13.25 -1.66
C ALA A 27 -46.52 -13.53 -2.49
N ILE A 28 -46.56 -13.30 -3.81
CA ILE A 28 -45.40 -13.44 -4.71
C ILE A 28 -44.40 -12.29 -4.53
N GLY A 29 -44.86 -11.10 -4.12
CA GLY A 29 -44.02 -9.92 -3.92
C GLY A 29 -43.32 -9.84 -2.56
N LEU A 30 -43.58 -10.77 -1.64
CA LEU A 30 -42.91 -10.80 -0.33
C LEU A 30 -41.52 -11.44 -0.47
N PRO A 31 -40.48 -10.90 0.21
CA PRO A 31 -39.15 -11.50 0.22
C PRO A 31 -39.22 -12.95 0.70
N SER A 32 -38.65 -13.89 -0.07
CA SER A 32 -38.62 -15.32 0.30
C SER A 32 -37.46 -15.67 1.24
N GLY A 33 -36.60 -14.70 1.59
CA GLY A 33 -35.51 -14.84 2.53
C GLY A 33 -35.19 -13.52 3.24
N PRO A 34 -34.25 -13.53 4.20
CA PRO A 34 -33.72 -12.30 4.77
C PRO A 34 -32.78 -11.58 3.80
N PRO A 35 -32.56 -10.26 3.95
CA PRO A 35 -31.45 -9.57 3.32
C PRO A 35 -30.10 -10.10 3.86
N PRO A 36 -28.98 -9.87 3.17
CA PRO A 36 -27.67 -10.34 3.59
C PRO A 36 -27.20 -9.67 4.89
N ASP A 37 -26.34 -10.36 5.65
CA ASP A 37 -25.83 -9.89 6.95
C ASP A 37 -24.61 -8.97 6.79
N ALA A 38 -24.89 -7.69 6.49
CA ALA A 38 -23.85 -6.65 6.36
C ALA A 38 -23.12 -6.36 7.67
N ASP A 39 -23.75 -6.56 8.83
CA ASP A 39 -23.10 -6.38 10.13
C ASP A 39 -22.01 -7.43 10.33
N ARG A 40 -22.28 -8.69 9.98
CA ARG A 40 -21.27 -9.74 10.08
C ARG A 40 -20.11 -9.52 9.11
N ALA A 41 -20.38 -9.00 7.91
CA ALA A 41 -19.32 -8.62 6.97
C ALA A 41 -18.46 -7.46 7.51
N ALA A 42 -19.06 -6.40 8.05
CA ALA A 42 -18.32 -5.30 8.68
C ALA A 42 -17.46 -5.81 9.85
N ASN A 43 -18.04 -6.59 10.77
CA ASN A 43 -17.31 -7.21 11.86
C ASN A 43 -16.19 -8.14 11.39
N ALA A 44 -16.32 -8.75 10.20
CA ALA A 44 -15.25 -9.56 9.63
C ALA A 44 -14.08 -8.69 9.22
N ILE A 45 -14.34 -7.66 8.42
CA ILE A 45 -13.33 -6.69 7.98
C ILE A 45 -12.65 -6.03 9.19
N GLU A 46 -13.42 -5.58 10.19
CA GLU A 46 -12.89 -4.93 11.40
C GLU A 46 -11.88 -5.78 12.19
N ARG A 47 -12.01 -7.12 12.17
CA ARG A 47 -11.07 -8.01 12.87
C ARG A 47 -9.64 -7.84 12.38
N VAL A 48 -9.45 -7.48 11.11
CA VAL A 48 -8.13 -7.26 10.53
C VAL A 48 -7.80 -5.78 10.44
N SER A 49 -8.76 -4.90 10.13
CA SER A 49 -8.51 -3.47 9.96
C SER A 49 -7.88 -2.77 11.18
N GLY A 50 -8.11 -3.28 12.40
CA GLY A 50 -7.51 -2.75 13.62
C GLY A 50 -6.10 -3.28 13.94
N ILE A 51 -5.54 -4.16 13.10
CA ILE A 51 -4.23 -4.80 13.35
C ILE A 51 -3.11 -4.00 12.67
N GLU A 52 -2.38 -3.23 13.46
CA GLU A 52 -1.25 -2.41 13.00
C GLU A 52 0.11 -3.14 13.11
N THR A 53 0.17 -4.34 13.69
CA THR A 53 1.46 -4.96 14.08
C THR A 53 1.92 -6.09 13.18
N TYR A 54 1.01 -6.73 12.45
CA TYR A 54 1.31 -7.87 11.58
C TYR A 54 0.27 -7.97 10.44
N GLN A 55 0.64 -8.64 9.36
CA GLN A 55 -0.30 -8.96 8.28
C GLN A 55 -1.33 -9.97 8.79
N ALA A 56 -2.61 -9.68 8.59
CA ALA A 56 -3.70 -10.53 9.04
C ALA A 56 -4.77 -10.66 7.95
N THR A 57 -5.33 -11.86 7.81
CA THR A 57 -6.37 -12.19 6.84
C THR A 57 -7.57 -12.81 7.53
N THR A 58 -8.76 -12.47 7.04
CA THR A 58 -10.03 -13.07 7.44
C THR A 58 -10.88 -13.29 6.20
N SER A 59 -11.73 -14.32 6.24
CA SER A 59 -12.79 -14.49 5.25
C SER A 59 -14.15 -14.68 5.91
N TYR A 60 -15.20 -14.41 5.15
CA TYR A 60 -16.59 -14.55 5.56
C TYR A 60 -17.49 -14.91 4.37
N GLU A 61 -18.06 -16.11 4.40
CA GLU A 61 -19.07 -16.55 3.44
C GLU A 61 -20.41 -15.83 3.66
N HIS A 62 -21.07 -15.43 2.57
CA HIS A 62 -22.34 -14.71 2.62
C HIS A 62 -23.24 -15.05 1.42
N ASP A 63 -24.47 -14.54 1.46
CA ASP A 63 -25.53 -14.78 0.49
C ASP A 63 -25.90 -13.54 -0.35
N ALA A 64 -25.05 -12.51 -0.38
CA ALA A 64 -25.23 -11.36 -1.26
C ALA A 64 -24.90 -11.71 -2.73
N ASP A 65 -25.65 -11.13 -3.65
CA ASP A 65 -25.36 -11.17 -5.10
C ASP A 65 -24.41 -10.05 -5.52
N THR A 66 -24.45 -8.94 -4.78
CA THR A 66 -23.58 -7.78 -5.01
C THR A 66 -23.17 -7.12 -3.70
N VAL A 67 -21.95 -6.61 -3.66
CA VAL A 67 -21.37 -5.87 -2.52
C VAL A 67 -20.93 -4.50 -3.01
N LYS A 68 -21.07 -3.49 -2.15
CA LYS A 68 -20.52 -2.15 -2.33
C LYS A 68 -19.74 -1.77 -1.08
N ILE A 69 -18.48 -1.40 -1.27
CA ILE A 69 -17.59 -0.94 -0.22
C ILE A 69 -17.26 0.52 -0.51
N ASP A 70 -17.44 1.38 0.48
CA ASP A 70 -17.18 2.81 0.36
C ASP A 70 -16.47 3.30 1.62
N GLY A 71 -15.15 3.18 1.61
CA GLY A 71 -14.22 3.55 2.69
C GLY A 71 -14.49 2.87 4.03
N LYS A 72 -15.54 3.30 4.76
CA LYS A 72 -15.97 2.79 6.06
C LYS A 72 -17.38 2.21 6.06
N THR A 73 -17.97 1.97 4.89
CA THR A 73 -19.31 1.39 4.79
C THR A 73 -19.28 0.18 3.90
N VAL A 74 -19.91 -0.91 4.35
CA VAL A 74 -20.22 -2.07 3.52
C VAL A 74 -21.73 -2.11 3.30
N ALA A 75 -22.15 -2.25 2.05
CA ALA A 75 -23.53 -2.49 1.67
C ALA A 75 -23.59 -3.78 0.86
N MET A 76 -24.59 -4.61 1.14
CA MET A 76 -24.77 -5.92 0.54
C MET A 76 -26.20 -6.03 0.03
N ARG A 77 -26.39 -6.65 -1.14
CA ARG A 77 -27.71 -6.82 -1.73
C ARG A 77 -27.87 -8.21 -2.30
N ASN A 78 -29.04 -8.80 -2.06
CA ASN A 78 -29.54 -9.96 -2.78
C ASN A 78 -30.97 -9.71 -3.30
N ASP A 79 -31.58 -10.72 -3.92
CA ASP A 79 -32.98 -10.70 -4.35
C ASP A 79 -34.00 -10.44 -3.22
N HIS A 80 -33.59 -10.55 -1.95
CA HIS A 80 -34.45 -10.38 -0.78
C HIS A 80 -34.30 -9.01 -0.09
N GLY A 81 -33.30 -8.22 -0.45
CA GLY A 81 -33.15 -6.85 0.01
C GLY A 81 -31.72 -6.35 0.05
N THR A 82 -31.56 -5.15 0.58
CA THR A 82 -30.26 -4.49 0.78
C THR A 82 -30.05 -4.26 2.28
N ALA A 83 -28.87 -4.61 2.78
CA ALA A 83 -28.40 -4.26 4.11
C ALA A 83 -27.13 -3.41 4.01
N HIS A 84 -26.84 -2.61 5.03
CA HIS A 84 -25.62 -1.84 5.12
C HIS A 84 -25.12 -1.80 6.56
N SER A 85 -23.81 -1.69 6.74
CA SER A 85 -23.17 -1.55 8.04
C SER A 85 -21.91 -0.67 7.92
N SER A 86 -21.54 -0.03 9.03
CA SER A 86 -20.35 0.82 9.12
C SER A 86 -19.20 0.08 9.76
N ILE A 87 -18.00 0.29 9.24
CA ILE A 87 -16.72 -0.19 9.75
C ILE A 87 -16.16 0.90 10.68
N ALA A 88 -15.87 0.55 11.93
CA ALA A 88 -15.38 1.47 12.94
C ALA A 88 -13.88 1.80 12.76
N TYR A 89 -13.07 0.84 12.31
CA TYR A 89 -11.60 0.92 12.30
C TYR A 89 -11.02 0.88 10.89
N GLY A 90 -10.05 1.77 10.64
CA GLY A 90 -9.37 1.89 9.37
C GLY A 90 -10.27 2.37 8.23
N GLN A 91 -9.66 2.74 7.11
CA GLN A 91 -10.35 2.83 5.83
C GLN A 91 -9.93 1.61 4.99
N VAL A 92 -10.89 1.04 4.27
CA VAL A 92 -10.66 -0.17 3.47
C VAL A 92 -10.69 0.14 1.98
N VAL A 93 -9.90 -0.61 1.23
CA VAL A 93 -9.77 -0.48 -0.22
C VAL A 93 -10.38 -1.72 -0.89
N PRO A 94 -11.46 -1.56 -1.68
CA PRO A 94 -12.00 -2.65 -2.49
C PRO A 94 -11.09 -2.94 -3.68
N VAL A 95 -10.71 -4.20 -3.87
CA VAL A 95 -9.71 -4.62 -4.88
C VAL A 95 -10.26 -5.48 -6.01
N MET A 96 -11.57 -5.69 -6.06
CA MET A 96 -12.24 -6.53 -7.07
C MET A 96 -11.87 -6.08 -8.50
N GLY A 97 -11.44 -7.01 -9.34
CA GLY A 97 -10.97 -6.76 -10.70
C GLY A 97 -9.48 -6.37 -10.81
N HIS A 98 -8.73 -6.37 -9.71
CA HIS A 98 -7.28 -6.13 -9.68
C HIS A 98 -6.53 -7.40 -9.29
N ASP A 99 -6.26 -8.26 -10.28
CA ASP A 99 -5.66 -9.60 -10.10
C ASP A 99 -4.48 -9.63 -9.11
N ARG A 100 -3.57 -8.64 -9.18
CA ARG A 100 -2.40 -8.57 -8.28
C ARG A 100 -2.79 -8.37 -6.82
N LEU A 101 -3.70 -7.45 -6.56
CA LEU A 101 -4.18 -7.16 -5.21
C LEU A 101 -5.09 -8.28 -4.69
N GLU A 102 -5.87 -8.91 -5.56
CA GLU A 102 -6.62 -10.13 -5.24
C GLU A 102 -5.68 -11.29 -4.88
N ASN A 103 -4.57 -11.48 -5.59
CA ASN A 103 -3.56 -12.48 -5.20
C ASN A 103 -3.03 -12.21 -3.78
N VAL A 104 -2.80 -10.94 -3.43
CA VAL A 104 -2.39 -10.55 -2.08
C VAL A 104 -3.48 -10.83 -1.04
N THR A 105 -4.77 -10.57 -1.33
CA THR A 105 -5.87 -10.94 -0.42
C THR A 105 -5.99 -12.46 -0.25
N HIS A 106 -5.61 -13.23 -1.27
CA HIS A 106 -5.53 -14.69 -1.26
C HIS A 106 -4.26 -15.26 -0.60
N GLY A 107 -3.35 -14.40 -0.16
CA GLY A 107 -2.19 -14.77 0.65
C GLY A 107 -0.85 -14.81 -0.09
N THR A 108 -0.80 -14.40 -1.35
CA THR A 108 0.48 -14.15 -2.03
C THR A 108 1.21 -12.99 -1.33
N LYS A 109 2.53 -13.12 -1.17
CA LYS A 109 3.34 -12.05 -0.58
C LYS A 109 3.52 -10.92 -1.57
N ILE A 110 3.57 -9.68 -1.09
CA ILE A 110 3.80 -8.51 -1.95
C ILE A 110 5.13 -8.66 -2.67
N GLU A 111 6.17 -9.14 -2.00
CA GLU A 111 7.51 -9.33 -2.56
C GLU A 111 7.50 -10.32 -3.73
N ASP A 112 6.61 -11.31 -3.69
CA ASP A 112 6.46 -12.29 -4.77
C ASP A 112 5.63 -11.72 -5.93
N GLU A 113 4.55 -10.98 -5.62
CA GLU A 113 3.63 -10.40 -6.63
C GLU A 113 4.23 -9.18 -7.36
N TYR A 114 5.10 -8.43 -6.69
CA TYR A 114 5.77 -7.23 -7.20
C TYR A 114 7.27 -7.45 -7.44
N ALA A 115 7.72 -8.71 -7.54
CA ALA A 115 9.12 -9.06 -7.76
C ALA A 115 9.72 -8.40 -9.01
N THR A 116 8.92 -8.24 -10.08
CA THR A 116 9.39 -7.64 -11.34
C THR A 116 9.78 -6.18 -11.16
N GLU A 117 8.97 -5.40 -10.46
CA GLU A 117 9.22 -4.00 -10.17
C GLU A 117 10.26 -3.81 -9.07
N ILE A 118 10.45 -4.81 -8.20
CA ILE A 118 11.58 -4.84 -7.25
C ILE A 118 12.90 -5.05 -7.98
N GLU A 119 12.92 -5.89 -9.02
CA GLU A 119 14.13 -6.16 -9.82
C GLU A 119 14.40 -5.11 -10.90
N ALA A 120 13.42 -4.25 -11.21
CA ALA A 120 13.52 -3.24 -12.25
C ALA A 120 14.27 -1.99 -11.77
N PRO A 121 15.29 -1.50 -12.51
CA PRO A 121 16.00 -0.29 -12.14
C PRO A 121 15.10 0.95 -12.27
N GLY A 122 14.93 1.68 -11.17
CA GLY A 122 14.23 2.96 -11.09
C GLY A 122 12.78 2.83 -10.63
N GLU A 123 12.29 1.61 -10.45
CA GLU A 123 11.00 1.34 -9.86
C GLU A 123 11.18 0.77 -8.46
N THR A 124 10.20 1.01 -7.58
CA THR A 124 10.13 0.29 -6.32
C THR A 124 8.87 -0.55 -6.37
N GLY A 125 8.95 -1.85 -6.08
CA GLY A 125 7.76 -2.70 -6.01
C GLY A 125 6.70 -2.17 -5.04
N ILE A 126 7.10 -1.39 -4.04
CA ILE A 126 6.16 -0.70 -3.16
C ILE A 126 5.44 0.48 -3.84
N GLY A 127 6.12 1.25 -4.70
CA GLY A 127 5.49 2.29 -5.50
C GLY A 127 4.43 1.71 -6.43
N ALA A 128 4.75 0.62 -7.13
CA ALA A 128 3.80 -0.10 -7.97
C ALA A 128 2.60 -0.64 -7.17
N PHE A 129 2.84 -1.22 -5.98
CA PHE A 129 1.76 -1.66 -5.10
C PHE A 129 0.85 -0.51 -4.66
N LEU A 130 1.41 0.61 -4.23
CA LEU A 130 0.63 1.76 -3.77
C LEU A 130 -0.17 2.40 -4.91
N GLU A 131 0.37 2.38 -6.13
CA GLU A 131 -0.33 2.81 -7.33
C GLU A 131 -1.51 1.89 -7.66
N ASP A 132 -1.31 0.57 -7.62
CA ASP A 132 -2.40 -0.39 -7.82
C ASP A 132 -3.52 -0.20 -6.78
N VAL A 133 -3.16 -0.01 -5.50
CA VAL A 133 -4.11 0.27 -4.40
C VAL A 133 -4.91 1.54 -4.69
N ARG A 134 -4.25 2.60 -5.18
CA ARG A 134 -4.91 3.86 -5.55
C ARG A 134 -5.90 3.64 -6.67
N THR A 135 -5.46 3.02 -7.76
CA THR A 135 -6.32 2.73 -8.92
C THR A 135 -7.52 1.88 -8.51
N ALA A 136 -7.31 0.85 -7.71
CA ALA A 136 -8.39 0.00 -7.19
C ALA A 136 -9.40 0.80 -6.36
N ASN A 137 -8.93 1.67 -5.46
CA ASN A 137 -9.82 2.52 -4.68
C ASN A 137 -10.62 3.49 -5.57
N GLU A 138 -9.98 4.10 -6.58
CA GLU A 138 -10.63 5.03 -7.51
C GLU A 138 -11.71 4.34 -8.38
N GLU A 139 -11.45 3.11 -8.82
CA GLU A 139 -12.37 2.37 -9.69
C GLU A 139 -13.50 1.67 -8.93
N ASN A 140 -13.24 1.17 -7.73
CA ASN A 140 -14.17 0.31 -7.00
C ASN A 140 -14.91 0.98 -5.84
N SER A 141 -14.36 2.04 -5.22
CA SER A 141 -15.00 2.63 -4.03
C SER A 141 -16.37 3.19 -4.38
N GLY A 142 -17.39 2.77 -3.62
CA GLY A 142 -18.78 3.18 -3.81
C GLY A 142 -19.49 2.53 -5.00
N ALA A 143 -18.83 1.63 -5.75
CA ALA A 143 -19.44 0.86 -6.83
C ALA A 143 -20.06 -0.45 -6.31
N TRP A 144 -21.19 -0.86 -6.90
CA TRP A 144 -21.73 -2.19 -6.68
C TRP A 144 -21.01 -3.19 -7.57
N GLN A 145 -20.30 -4.13 -6.95
CA GLN A 145 -19.62 -5.23 -7.62
C GLN A 145 -20.37 -6.55 -7.39
N ARG A 146 -20.30 -7.45 -8.37
CA ARG A 146 -20.73 -8.85 -8.16
C ARG A 146 -19.70 -9.56 -7.32
N THR A 147 -20.19 -10.46 -6.49
CA THR A 147 -19.42 -11.22 -5.52
C THR A 147 -19.53 -12.72 -5.82
N ASP A 148 -18.52 -13.48 -5.41
CA ASP A 148 -18.50 -14.94 -5.51
C ASP A 148 -19.13 -15.66 -4.29
N GLY A 149 -19.57 -14.88 -3.28
CA GLY A 149 -20.16 -15.38 -2.05
C GLY A 149 -19.20 -15.41 -0.87
N GLU A 150 -17.96 -14.93 -1.01
CA GLU A 150 -17.01 -14.81 0.09
C GLU A 150 -16.32 -13.43 0.12
N ILE A 151 -16.47 -12.71 1.23
CA ILE A 151 -15.63 -11.52 1.48
C ILE A 151 -14.33 -11.97 2.10
N ARG A 152 -13.20 -11.57 1.51
CA ARG A 152 -11.86 -11.67 2.10
C ARG A 152 -11.35 -10.28 2.44
N ALA A 153 -10.79 -10.12 3.63
CA ALA A 153 -10.09 -8.90 4.01
C ALA A 153 -8.68 -9.26 4.49
N THR A 154 -7.70 -8.54 3.95
CA THR A 154 -6.29 -8.69 4.33
C THR A 154 -5.71 -7.32 4.67
N THR A 155 -5.22 -7.18 5.89
CA THR A 155 -4.44 -6.02 6.28
C THR A 155 -3.00 -6.23 5.87
N VAL A 156 -2.54 -5.37 4.98
CA VAL A 156 -1.19 -5.37 4.44
C VAL A 156 -0.41 -4.29 5.15
N ARG A 157 0.73 -4.69 5.71
CA ARG A 157 1.72 -3.78 6.27
C ARG A 157 2.67 -3.43 5.14
N THR A 158 2.68 -2.17 4.71
CA THR A 158 3.66 -1.75 3.73
C THR A 158 5.05 -1.83 4.31
N MET A 159 5.97 -2.02 3.40
CA MET A 159 7.39 -2.07 3.64
C MET A 159 7.89 -0.66 3.97
N PRO A 160 8.74 -0.44 4.99
CA PRO A 160 9.32 0.87 5.21
C PRO A 160 10.04 1.33 3.95
N THR A 161 9.84 2.60 3.59
CA THR A 161 10.53 3.25 2.48
C THR A 161 12.01 2.97 2.60
N PRO A 162 12.68 2.43 1.56
CA PRO A 162 14.10 2.18 1.66
C PRO A 162 14.83 3.50 1.93
N ALA A 163 15.68 3.49 2.95
CA ALA A 163 16.43 4.66 3.39
C ALA A 163 17.89 4.29 3.62
N VAL A 164 18.78 5.20 3.23
CA VAL A 164 20.21 5.16 3.49
C VAL A 164 20.57 6.29 4.44
N SER A 165 21.26 5.97 5.53
CA SER A 165 22.05 6.96 6.26
C SER A 165 23.52 6.64 6.05
N ALA A 166 24.34 7.64 5.80
CA ALA A 166 25.76 7.44 5.57
C ALA A 166 26.59 8.56 6.17
N SER A 167 27.80 8.20 6.56
CA SER A 167 28.86 9.12 6.94
C SER A 167 30.12 8.75 6.18
N VAL A 168 31.06 9.68 6.11
CA VAL A 168 32.35 9.45 5.50
C VAL A 168 33.46 9.98 6.39
N THR A 169 34.54 9.21 6.46
CA THR A 169 35.81 9.62 7.05
C THR A 169 36.87 9.65 5.96
N THR A 170 37.73 10.67 6.01
CA THR A 170 38.81 10.87 5.03
C THR A 170 40.16 10.88 5.74
N GLU A 171 41.20 10.37 5.09
CA GLU A 171 42.56 10.55 5.58
C GLU A 171 43.11 11.91 5.11
N GLN A 172 43.70 12.69 6.03
CA GLN A 172 44.31 13.96 5.65
C GLN A 172 45.78 13.78 5.26
N LEU A 173 46.07 13.98 3.98
CA LEU A 173 47.42 14.03 3.44
C LEU A 173 47.97 15.48 3.36
N PRO A 174 49.31 15.65 3.32
CA PRO A 174 49.92 16.95 3.08
C PRO A 174 49.42 17.60 1.79
N GLY A 175 49.12 18.91 1.84
CA GLY A 175 48.66 19.66 0.67
C GLY A 175 47.14 19.72 0.49
N LEU A 176 46.38 19.44 1.55
CA LEU A 176 44.91 19.43 1.56
C LEU A 176 44.34 18.40 0.58
N GLN A 177 44.85 17.17 0.67
CA GLN A 177 44.43 16.07 -0.18
C GLN A 177 44.00 14.87 0.68
N THR A 178 43.25 13.96 0.09
CA THR A 178 42.99 12.61 0.59
C THR A 178 43.24 11.61 -0.53
N ASP A 179 43.67 10.40 -0.20
CA ASP A 179 43.74 9.25 -1.11
C ASP A 179 42.88 8.07 -0.64
N GLU A 180 42.11 8.27 0.44
CA GLU A 180 41.21 7.27 1.00
C GLU A 180 39.89 7.91 1.46
N LEU A 181 38.77 7.25 1.16
CA LEU A 181 37.47 7.58 1.72
C LEU A 181 36.85 6.32 2.32
N VAL A 182 36.46 6.38 3.58
CA VAL A 182 35.78 5.28 4.28
C VAL A 182 34.34 5.72 4.54
N PHE A 183 33.40 5.07 3.86
CA PHE A 183 31.97 5.28 4.00
C PHE A 183 31.38 4.27 4.96
N GLU A 184 30.80 4.73 6.07
CA GLU A 184 29.95 3.90 6.91
C GLU A 184 28.50 4.18 6.54
N TYR A 185 27.71 3.13 6.33
CA TYR A 185 26.31 3.29 5.97
C TYR A 185 25.41 2.32 6.71
N GLU A 186 24.15 2.72 6.85
CA GLU A 186 23.08 1.87 7.36
C GLU A 186 21.89 1.96 6.43
N THR A 187 21.36 0.79 6.05
CA THR A 187 20.13 0.65 5.26
C THR A 187 19.06 -0.04 6.11
N ASN A 188 17.81 0.42 6.00
CA ASN A 188 16.68 -0.28 6.62
C ASN A 188 16.20 -1.47 5.75
N ARG A 189 16.65 -1.55 4.49
CA ARG A 189 16.21 -2.47 3.43
C ARG A 189 17.34 -2.76 2.45
N ALA A 190 17.20 -3.86 1.71
CA ALA A 190 18.11 -4.11 0.59
C ALA A 190 17.89 -3.06 -0.51
N VAL A 191 18.96 -2.36 -0.89
CA VAL A 191 18.98 -1.31 -1.90
C VAL A 191 20.33 -1.27 -2.60
N ASP A 192 20.32 -0.93 -3.89
CA ASP A 192 21.51 -0.59 -4.64
C ASP A 192 21.73 0.92 -4.59
N PHE A 193 22.93 1.32 -4.21
CA PHE A 193 23.33 2.73 -4.22
C PHE A 193 24.82 2.88 -4.54
N SER A 194 25.22 4.09 -4.92
CA SER A 194 26.62 4.43 -5.14
C SER A 194 27.01 5.68 -4.36
N PHE A 195 28.29 5.73 -3.99
CA PHE A 195 28.93 6.95 -3.51
C PHE A 195 29.76 7.54 -4.63
N GLN A 196 29.60 8.83 -4.88
CA GLN A 196 30.44 9.59 -5.80
C GLN A 196 31.10 10.73 -5.03
N ALA A 197 32.42 10.88 -5.17
CA ALA A 197 33.18 11.97 -4.57
C ALA A 197 33.94 12.73 -5.65
N THR A 198 33.83 14.06 -5.64
CA THR A 198 34.54 14.96 -6.57
C THR A 198 35.39 15.94 -5.79
N GLY A 199 36.69 15.98 -6.09
CA GLY A 199 37.62 16.93 -5.50
C GLY A 199 37.61 18.30 -6.20
N ALA A 200 38.13 19.32 -5.52
CA ALA A 200 38.29 20.67 -6.07
C ALA A 200 39.25 20.74 -7.29
N ASP A 201 40.08 19.71 -7.49
CA ASP A 201 40.90 19.49 -8.68
C ASP A 201 40.14 18.87 -9.86
N GLY A 202 38.87 18.53 -9.68
CA GLY A 202 38.01 17.91 -10.69
C GLY A 202 38.23 16.41 -10.86
N MET A 203 39.03 15.79 -9.99
CA MET A 203 39.18 14.34 -9.94
C MET A 203 37.97 13.71 -9.26
N GLU A 204 37.62 12.50 -9.70
CA GLU A 204 36.45 11.77 -9.22
C GLU A 204 36.82 10.42 -8.64
N ALA A 205 36.01 9.95 -7.71
CA ALA A 205 36.00 8.59 -7.22
C ALA A 205 34.54 8.12 -7.13
N ASP A 206 34.26 6.92 -7.61
CA ASP A 206 32.91 6.35 -7.63
C ASP A 206 32.97 4.89 -7.19
N THR A 207 32.00 4.47 -6.37
CA THR A 207 31.84 3.08 -5.96
C THR A 207 30.38 2.68 -5.97
N ALA A 208 30.09 1.51 -6.56
CA ALA A 208 28.76 0.92 -6.60
C ALA A 208 28.64 -0.15 -5.51
N THR A 209 27.57 -0.05 -4.72
CA THR A 209 27.31 -0.96 -3.60
C THR A 209 25.92 -1.57 -3.74
N ALA A 210 25.85 -2.89 -3.66
CA ALA A 210 24.61 -3.63 -3.47
C ALA A 210 24.53 -4.06 -2.00
N SER A 211 23.61 -3.48 -1.24
CA SER A 211 23.54 -3.70 0.21
C SER A 211 22.33 -4.53 0.60
N GLU A 212 22.54 -5.49 1.51
CA GLU A 212 21.46 -6.05 2.31
C GLU A 212 21.01 -5.03 3.37
N SER A 213 19.88 -5.29 4.05
CA SER A 213 19.46 -4.45 5.19
C SER A 213 20.47 -4.56 6.34
N GLY A 214 20.97 -3.44 6.84
CA GLY A 214 21.88 -3.42 8.00
C GLY A 214 22.94 -2.35 7.88
N THR A 215 24.03 -2.52 8.63
CA THR A 215 25.17 -1.60 8.64
C THR A 215 26.35 -2.27 7.97
N ASP A 216 27.07 -1.53 7.13
CA ASP A 216 28.30 -2.01 6.50
C ASP A 216 29.22 -0.82 6.15
N THR A 217 30.41 -1.13 5.63
CA THR A 217 31.45 -0.14 5.32
C THR A 217 31.99 -0.36 3.92
N VAL A 218 32.19 0.73 3.18
CA VAL A 218 32.84 0.73 1.87
C VAL A 218 34.07 1.63 1.94
N THR A 219 35.21 1.12 1.50
CA THR A 219 36.45 1.88 1.40
C THR A 219 36.78 2.11 -0.05
N VAL A 220 37.06 3.37 -0.40
CA VAL A 220 37.61 3.78 -1.69
C VAL A 220 39.08 4.08 -1.48
N GLU A 221 39.95 3.21 -2.02
CA GLU A 221 41.40 3.36 -1.92
C GLU A 221 41.95 4.21 -3.08
N HIS A 222 43.19 4.69 -2.94
CA HIS A 222 43.88 5.52 -3.94
C HIS A 222 43.83 4.96 -5.37
N THR A 223 43.76 3.64 -5.56
CA THR A 223 43.69 3.03 -6.89
C THR A 223 42.35 3.23 -7.61
N GLU A 224 41.31 3.57 -6.86
CA GLU A 224 39.94 3.79 -7.33
C GLU A 224 39.63 5.28 -7.55
N ILE A 225 40.55 6.16 -7.16
CA ILE A 225 40.46 7.60 -7.32
C ILE A 225 41.17 8.02 -8.61
N GLU A 226 40.52 8.83 -9.45
CA GLU A 226 41.19 9.42 -10.61
C GLU A 226 42.38 10.28 -10.18
N GLY A 227 43.56 10.02 -10.74
CA GLY A 227 44.79 10.71 -10.33
C GLY A 227 45.35 10.28 -8.96
N ASN A 228 44.74 9.28 -8.31
CA ASN A 228 45.08 8.69 -7.01
C ASN A 228 44.85 9.56 -5.75
N THR A 229 44.43 10.81 -5.90
CA THR A 229 44.16 11.70 -4.77
C THR A 229 43.04 12.68 -5.13
N LEU A 230 42.21 13.06 -4.15
CA LEU A 230 41.27 14.17 -4.27
C LEU A 230 41.76 15.38 -3.48
N ARG A 231 41.48 16.60 -3.95
CA ARG A 231 41.72 17.84 -3.18
C ARG A 231 40.48 18.36 -2.50
N PHE A 232 40.62 18.77 -1.23
CA PHE A 232 39.56 19.49 -0.53
C PHE A 232 39.29 20.88 -1.16
N PRO A 233 38.05 21.39 -1.09
CA PRO A 233 36.85 20.70 -0.59
C PRO A 233 36.40 19.54 -1.48
N LEU A 234 35.78 18.53 -0.87
CA LEU A 234 35.21 17.37 -1.56
C LEU A 234 33.70 17.53 -1.63
N THR A 235 33.10 17.35 -2.80
CA THR A 235 31.65 17.16 -2.91
C THR A 235 31.37 15.67 -2.95
N VAL A 236 30.57 15.19 -2.00
CA VAL A 236 30.19 13.78 -1.91
C VAL A 236 28.69 13.65 -2.15
N GLU A 237 28.32 12.74 -3.03
CA GLU A 237 26.95 12.47 -3.43
C GLU A 237 26.62 11.00 -3.22
N ILE A 238 25.37 10.75 -2.85
CA ILE A 238 24.81 9.40 -2.76
C ILE A 238 23.71 9.28 -3.81
N TRP A 239 23.81 8.25 -4.64
CA TRP A 239 22.87 7.98 -5.71
C TRP A 239 22.20 6.62 -5.49
N THR A 240 20.89 6.55 -5.71
CA THR A 240 20.11 5.30 -5.68
C THR A 240 19.39 5.17 -7.00
N THR A 241 19.62 4.08 -7.72
CA THR A 241 18.91 3.80 -8.99
C THR A 241 18.88 4.96 -10.00
N GLY A 242 19.94 5.78 -10.02
CA GLY A 242 20.07 6.96 -10.89
C GLY A 242 19.50 8.28 -10.34
N THR A 243 18.93 8.28 -9.14
CA THR A 243 18.44 9.48 -8.45
C THR A 243 19.38 9.85 -7.31
N ARG A 244 19.81 11.11 -7.26
CA ARG A 244 20.64 11.62 -6.16
C ARG A 244 19.78 11.82 -4.92
N VAL A 245 20.06 11.05 -3.87
CA VAL A 245 19.35 11.14 -2.59
C VAL A 245 20.03 12.16 -1.66
N CYS A 246 21.36 12.24 -1.66
CA CYS A 246 22.08 13.11 -0.75
C CYS A 246 23.30 13.77 -1.41
N GLN A 247 23.67 14.95 -0.92
CA GLN A 247 24.86 15.68 -1.32
C GLN A 247 25.39 16.47 -0.12
N GLU A 248 26.68 16.34 0.17
CA GLU A 248 27.37 17.12 1.20
C GLU A 248 28.73 17.62 0.71
N THR A 249 29.24 18.72 1.27
CA THR A 249 30.56 19.25 0.93
C THR A 249 31.48 19.22 2.14
N ILE A 250 32.56 18.46 2.04
CA ILE A 250 33.56 18.30 3.10
C ILE A 250 34.66 19.32 2.89
N GLU A 251 34.75 20.25 3.82
CA GLU A 251 35.81 21.24 3.88
C GLU A 251 37.09 20.64 4.50
N SER A 252 38.23 21.29 4.25
CA SER A 252 39.53 20.76 4.69
C SER A 252 39.72 20.70 6.21
N ASP A 253 38.91 21.41 6.98
CA ASP A 253 38.87 21.37 8.45
C ASP A 253 38.08 20.16 8.99
N GLY A 254 37.22 19.54 8.16
CA GLY A 254 36.57 18.26 8.45
C GLY A 254 37.41 17.03 8.06
N ALA A 255 38.62 17.22 7.51
CA ALA A 255 39.50 16.11 7.15
C ALA A 255 39.97 15.35 8.40
N GLY A 256 39.86 14.01 8.38
CA GLY A 256 40.15 13.15 9.55
C GLY A 256 39.01 13.06 10.57
N GLU A 257 37.91 13.78 10.38
CA GLU A 257 36.68 13.63 11.15
C GLU A 257 35.65 12.79 10.39
N THR A 258 34.69 12.20 11.12
CA THR A 258 33.52 11.57 10.51
C THR A 258 32.50 12.66 10.20
N VAL A 259 32.22 12.85 8.91
CA VAL A 259 31.23 13.81 8.42
C VAL A 259 29.96 13.05 8.04
N GLU A 260 28.83 13.45 8.61
CA GLU A 260 27.52 12.91 8.25
C GLU A 260 27.14 13.41 6.85
N LEU A 261 26.90 12.49 5.91
CA LEU A 261 26.43 12.81 4.56
C LEU A 261 24.91 12.92 4.54
N CYS A 262 24.24 11.99 5.23
CA CYS A 262 22.80 12.00 5.40
C CYS A 262 22.35 11.21 6.61
N ASP A 263 21.29 11.72 7.24
CA ASP A 263 20.44 10.97 8.13
C ASP A 263 19.39 10.18 7.33
N ARG A 264 18.65 9.31 8.03
CA ARG A 264 17.58 8.51 7.42
C ARG A 264 16.47 9.34 6.79
N ASP A 265 16.19 10.54 7.31
CA ASP A 265 15.10 11.38 6.81
C ASP A 265 15.47 11.97 5.44
N LYS A 266 16.73 12.41 5.26
CA LYS A 266 17.23 12.95 4.00
C LYS A 266 17.58 11.87 2.97
N GLY A 267 17.97 10.68 3.42
CA GLY A 267 18.32 9.56 2.55
C GLY A 267 17.18 8.58 2.28
N ALA A 268 15.95 8.94 2.69
CA ALA A 268 14.75 8.23 2.28
C ALA A 268 14.59 8.35 0.76
N ILE A 269 14.49 7.21 0.09
CA ILE A 269 14.20 7.18 -1.35
C ILE A 269 12.72 7.55 -1.50
N GLU A 270 12.45 8.81 -1.84
CA GLU A 270 11.08 9.31 -1.99
C GLU A 270 10.30 8.39 -2.94
N ILE A 271 9.36 7.64 -2.38
CA ILE A 271 8.27 7.05 -3.13
C ILE A 271 7.29 8.21 -3.31
N GLU A 272 6.91 8.57 -4.53
CA GLU A 272 5.90 9.62 -4.84
C GLU A 272 4.48 9.25 -4.35
N ALA A 273 4.37 8.58 -3.20
CA ALA A 273 3.11 8.38 -2.53
C ALA A 273 2.84 9.60 -1.67
N ASP A 274 1.95 10.48 -2.14
CA ASP A 274 1.17 11.39 -1.28
C ASP A 274 0.29 10.57 -0.30
N ALA A 275 0.90 9.71 0.51
CA ALA A 275 0.21 8.78 1.39
C ALA A 275 -0.55 9.51 2.50
N ASP A 276 0.00 10.65 2.95
CA ASP A 276 -0.53 11.43 4.07
C ASP A 276 -1.82 12.20 3.71
N GLU A 277 -2.18 12.37 2.42
CA GLU A 277 -3.44 13.01 2.00
C GLU A 277 -4.59 12.03 1.73
N ARG A 278 -4.31 10.71 1.68
CA ARG A 278 -5.20 9.76 0.99
C ARG A 278 -6.19 9.02 1.88
N GLY A 279 -6.10 9.11 3.21
CA GLY A 279 -7.10 8.60 4.17
C GLY A 279 -7.17 7.08 4.32
N TYR A 280 -6.79 6.31 3.29
CA TYR A 280 -6.70 4.83 3.29
C TYR A 280 -5.31 4.26 3.59
N LEU A 281 -4.32 5.13 3.81
CA LEU A 281 -2.99 4.78 4.30
C LEU A 281 -2.83 5.37 5.70
N GLU A 282 -2.87 4.52 6.72
CA GLU A 282 -2.62 4.95 8.09
C GLU A 282 -1.13 4.78 8.41
N ARG A 283 -0.44 5.89 8.70
CA ARG A 283 0.95 5.85 9.18
C ARG A 283 0.96 5.24 10.58
N SER A 284 1.78 4.21 10.77
CA SER A 284 1.95 3.55 12.07
C SER A 284 2.42 4.55 13.13
N GLN A 285 1.84 4.47 14.33
CA GLN A 285 2.34 5.22 15.49
C GLN A 285 3.61 4.57 16.08
N TYR A 286 3.99 3.38 15.59
CA TYR A 286 5.11 2.58 16.05
C TYR A 286 6.10 2.33 14.90
N GLY A 287 6.90 3.35 14.59
CA GLY A 287 7.89 3.33 13.49
C GLY A 287 7.50 4.30 12.38
N THR A 288 8.41 5.20 12.04
CA THR A 288 8.16 6.40 11.22
C THR A 288 7.84 6.15 9.75
N GLU A 289 7.84 4.90 9.28
CA GLU A 289 7.87 4.57 7.84
C GLU A 289 6.91 3.46 7.42
N VAL A 290 6.03 3.00 8.31
CA VAL A 290 5.16 1.85 8.02
C VAL A 290 3.74 2.34 7.79
N TYR A 291 3.17 2.05 6.63
CA TYR A 291 1.76 2.30 6.34
C TYR A 291 0.96 1.01 6.44
N HIS A 292 -0.31 1.14 6.80
CA HIS A 292 -1.27 0.05 6.82
C HIS A 292 -2.36 0.34 5.79
N VAL A 293 -2.67 -0.69 5.00
CA VAL A 293 -3.83 -0.69 4.12
C VAL A 293 -4.59 -1.98 4.33
N THR A 294 -5.92 -1.89 4.40
CA THR A 294 -6.78 -3.07 4.44
C THR A 294 -7.42 -3.26 3.09
N LEU A 295 -7.03 -4.32 2.39
CA LEU A 295 -7.56 -4.72 1.11
C LEU A 295 -8.78 -5.60 1.34
N VAL A 296 -9.86 -5.37 0.58
CA VAL A 296 -11.08 -6.18 0.65
C VAL A 296 -11.44 -6.66 -0.74
N ASP A 297 -11.62 -7.97 -0.85
CA ASP A 297 -12.07 -8.69 -2.04
C ASP A 297 -13.40 -9.39 -1.73
N ALA A 298 -14.29 -9.52 -2.72
CA ALA A 298 -15.67 -9.97 -2.54
C ALA A 298 -16.26 -10.54 -3.82
#